data_AF-A0A951A051-F1
#
_entry.id   AF-A0A951A051-F1
#
_cell.length_a   1.000
_cell.length_b   1.000
_cell.length_c   1.000
_cell.angle_alpha   90.00
_cell.angle_beta   90.00
_cell.angle_gamma   90.00
#
_symmetry.space_group_name_H-M   'P 1'
#
loop_
_entity.id
_entity.type
_entity.pdbx_description
1 polymer ?
#
loop_
_entity_poly.entity_id
_entity_poly.type
_entity_poly.pdbx_seq_one_letter_code
_entity_poly.pdbx_strand_id
1 'polypeptide(L)'
;DLQSVTQSEVIKFSAGGFRDFTRIAASDPTMWRDVFLHNKEAVLEVLARFNEDLSALARAIRWGEGDKLFDLFSRTRAIRRGIVSQGQETPEPDFGRRKI
;
A
#
# COMPACT_ATOMS: atom_id res chain seq x y z
N ASP A 1 -12.50 -9.31 -14.77
CA ASP A 1 -12.32 -10.39 -13.80
C ASP A 1 -10.82 -10.50 -13.49
N LEU A 2 -10.41 -10.03 -12.31
CA LEU A 2 -8.98 -9.95 -11.93
C LEU A 2 -8.38 -11.33 -11.62
N GLN A 3 -9.22 -12.37 -11.55
CA GLN A 3 -8.83 -13.76 -11.31
C GLN A 3 -8.10 -14.40 -12.51
N SER A 4 -8.24 -13.84 -13.72
CA SER A 4 -7.60 -14.39 -14.92
C SER A 4 -6.23 -13.78 -15.24
N VAL A 5 -5.77 -12.77 -14.49
CA VAL A 5 -4.37 -12.36 -14.55
C VAL A 5 -3.58 -13.49 -13.91
N THR A 6 -2.85 -14.22 -14.74
CA THR A 6 -2.29 -15.52 -14.39
C THR A 6 -1.51 -15.43 -13.07
N GLN A 7 -1.72 -16.40 -12.15
CA GLN A 7 -0.95 -16.49 -10.90
C GLN A 7 0.56 -16.30 -11.14
N SER A 8 1.05 -16.77 -12.29
CA SER A 8 2.43 -16.64 -12.75
C SER A 8 2.87 -15.20 -13.05
N GLU A 9 2.03 -14.33 -13.61
CA GLU A 9 2.37 -12.93 -13.88
C GLU A 9 2.33 -12.10 -12.62
N VAL A 10 1.33 -12.31 -11.75
CA VAL A 10 1.26 -11.63 -10.46
C VAL A 10 2.49 -11.95 -9.62
N ILE A 11 2.94 -13.21 -9.57
CA ILE A 11 4.14 -13.62 -8.82
C ILE A 11 5.46 -13.14 -9.48
N LYS A 12 5.55 -13.10 -10.81
CA LYS A 12 6.76 -12.65 -11.51
C LYS A 12 6.95 -11.12 -11.51
N PHE A 13 5.86 -10.36 -11.54
CA PHE A 13 5.89 -8.88 -11.56
C PHE A 13 5.59 -8.24 -10.21
N SER A 14 5.33 -9.04 -9.18
CA SER A 14 5.30 -8.59 -7.80
C SER A 14 6.72 -8.33 -7.30
N ALA A 15 7.31 -7.22 -7.76
CA ALA A 15 8.43 -6.60 -7.08
C ALA A 15 8.11 -6.41 -5.58
N GLY A 16 9.15 -6.26 -4.75
CA GLY A 16 9.10 -6.35 -3.27
C GLY A 16 7.89 -5.71 -2.57
N GLY A 17 7.33 -4.62 -3.10
CA GLY A 17 6.12 -4.00 -2.56
C GLY A 17 4.87 -4.90 -2.56
N PHE A 18 4.62 -5.69 -3.61
CA PHE A 18 3.43 -6.57 -3.65
C PHE A 18 3.55 -7.77 -2.70
N ARG A 19 4.77 -8.28 -2.49
CA ARG A 19 5.08 -9.33 -1.50
C ARG A 19 4.80 -8.87 -0.07
N ASP A 20 5.02 -7.59 0.23
CA ASP A 20 4.72 -7.03 1.56
C ASP A 20 3.23 -6.94 1.86
N PHE A 21 2.40 -6.70 0.83
CA PHE A 21 0.94 -6.67 0.96
C PHE A 21 0.35 -8.08 1.20
N THR A 22 0.85 -9.10 0.50
CA THR A 22 0.32 -10.47 0.63
C THR A 22 0.69 -11.14 1.95
N ARG A 23 1.71 -10.65 2.67
CA ARG A 23 2.05 -11.13 4.02
C ARG A 23 0.93 -10.89 5.03
N ILE A 24 0.23 -9.75 4.96
CA ILE A 24 -0.91 -9.47 5.86
C ILE A 24 -2.08 -10.42 5.53
N ALA A 25 -2.28 -10.72 4.24
CA ALA A 25 -3.32 -11.61 3.76
C ALA A 25 -3.13 -13.09 4.16
N ALA A 26 -1.95 -13.48 4.67
CA ALA A 26 -1.70 -14.82 5.20
C ALA A 26 -2.15 -15.01 6.66
N SER A 27 -2.67 -13.96 7.30
CA SER A 27 -3.18 -14.01 8.67
C SER A 27 -4.51 -14.76 8.79
N ASP A 28 -4.90 -15.14 10.01
CA ASP A 28 -6.17 -15.83 10.25
C ASP A 28 -7.39 -15.04 9.72
N PRO A 29 -8.24 -15.66 8.88
CA PRO A 29 -9.38 -14.98 8.28
C PRO A 29 -10.50 -14.65 9.28
N THR A 30 -10.64 -15.42 10.36
CA THR A 30 -11.66 -15.17 11.40
C THR A 30 -11.34 -13.88 12.15
N MET A 31 -10.07 -13.70 12.53
CA MET A 31 -9.58 -12.49 13.18
C MET A 31 -9.86 -11.25 12.34
N TRP A 32 -9.51 -11.27 11.04
CA TRP A 32 -9.72 -10.11 10.17
C TRP A 32 -11.19 -9.83 9.90
N ARG A 33 -12.03 -10.86 9.73
CA ARG A 33 -13.48 -10.68 9.65
C ARG A 33 -13.99 -9.90 10.87
N ASP A 34 -13.59 -10.33 12.07
CA ASP A 34 -14.08 -9.72 13.30
C ASP A 34 -13.55 -8.29 13.46
N VAL A 35 -12.28 -8.01 13.11
CA VAL A 35 -11.75 -6.63 13.07
C VAL A 35 -12.59 -5.74 12.15
N PHE A 36 -12.91 -6.20 10.94
CA PHE A 36 -13.69 -5.39 9.99
C PHE A 36 -15.15 -5.20 10.43
N LEU A 37 -15.78 -6.21 11.02
CA LEU A 37 -17.16 -6.09 11.49
C LEU A 37 -17.28 -5.15 12.70
N HIS A 38 -16.32 -5.19 13.62
CA HIS A 38 -16.34 -4.36 14.83
C HIS A 38 -15.80 -2.94 14.61
N ASN A 39 -15.02 -2.70 13.55
CA ASN A 39 -14.46 -1.39 13.21
C ASN A 39 -14.97 -0.84 11.86
N LYS A 40 -16.19 -1.26 11.47
CA LYS A 40 -16.73 -1.03 10.13
C LYS A 40 -16.69 0.42 9.68
N GLU A 41 -17.19 1.35 10.50
CA GLU A 41 -17.34 2.76 10.09
C GLU A 41 -15.99 3.43 9.82
N ALA A 42 -15.02 3.27 10.71
CA ALA A 42 -13.68 3.82 10.51
C ALA A 42 -12.98 3.18 9.30
N VAL A 43 -13.15 1.87 9.09
CA VAL A 43 -12.61 1.19 7.91
C VAL A 43 -13.23 1.75 6.63
N LEU A 44 -14.55 1.93 6.59
CA LEU A 44 -15.24 2.49 5.42
C LEU A 44 -14.82 3.93 5.13
N GLU A 45 -14.61 4.75 6.15
CA GLU A 45 -14.09 6.12 6.01
C GLU A 45 -12.70 6.11 5.35
N VAL A 46 -11.80 5.26 5.85
CA VAL A 46 -10.44 5.13 5.30
C VAL A 46 -10.49 4.61 3.86
N LEU A 47 -11.33 3.63 3.56
CA LEU A 47 -11.50 3.10 2.21
C LEU A 47 -12.04 4.15 1.24
N ALA A 48 -12.99 4.99 1.68
CA ALA A 48 -13.51 6.08 0.86
C ALA A 48 -12.41 7.09 0.49
N ARG A 49 -11.64 7.56 1.47
CA ARG A 49 -10.50 8.46 1.24
C ARG A 49 -9.45 7.84 0.32
N PHE A 50 -9.14 6.57 0.54
CA PHE A 50 -8.19 5.86 -0.31
C PHE A 50 -8.66 5.78 -1.77
N ASN A 51 -9.96 5.55 -2.01
CA ASN A 51 -10.52 5.54 -3.36
C ASN A 51 -10.46 6.93 -4.03
N GLU A 52 -10.69 8.00 -3.27
CA GLU A 52 -10.55 9.37 -3.75
C GLU A 52 -9.10 9.67 -4.17
N ASP A 53 -8.14 9.32 -3.33
CA ASP A 53 -6.70 9.49 -3.60
C ASP A 53 -6.27 8.69 -4.84
N LEU A 54 -6.72 7.44 -4.99
CA LEU A 54 -6.45 6.63 -6.18
C LEU A 54 -7.05 7.26 -7.44
N SER A 55 -8.27 7.78 -7.34
CA SER A 55 -8.94 8.44 -8.46
C SER A 55 -8.21 9.71 -8.88
N ALA A 56 -7.69 10.49 -7.92
CA ALA A 56 -6.88 11.67 -8.18
C ALA A 56 -5.53 11.31 -8.83
N LEU A 57 -4.86 10.27 -8.34
CA LEU A 57 -3.61 9.78 -8.92
C LEU A 57 -3.80 9.30 -10.36
N ALA A 58 -4.83 8.50 -10.63
CA ALA A 58 -5.14 8.01 -11.97
C ALA A 58 -5.42 9.16 -12.96
N ARG A 59 -6.09 10.21 -12.49
CA ARG A 59 -6.36 11.42 -13.28
C ARG A 59 -5.08 12.19 -13.60
N ALA A 60 -4.21 12.39 -12.61
CA ALA A 60 -2.93 13.07 -12.81
C ALA A 60 -2.06 12.33 -13.85
N ILE A 61 -2.04 10.99 -13.80
CA ILE A 61 -1.36 10.17 -14.82
C ILE A 61 -2.00 10.37 -16.19
N ARG A 62 -3.33 10.26 -16.29
CA ARG A 62 -4.08 10.36 -17.56
C ARG A 62 -3.84 11.68 -18.28
N TRP A 63 -3.69 12.77 -17.54
CA TRP A 63 -3.51 14.11 -18.10
C TRP A 63 -2.06 14.58 -18.09
N GLY A 64 -1.10 13.72 -17.76
CA GLY A 64 0.32 14.06 -17.78
C GLY A 64 0.71 15.15 -16.78
N GLU A 65 0.04 15.21 -15.63
CA GLU A 65 0.25 16.25 -14.61
C GLU A 65 1.51 15.96 -13.77
N GLY A 66 2.69 16.05 -14.41
CA GLY A 66 3.99 15.68 -13.85
C GLY A 66 4.30 16.37 -12.52
N ASP A 67 4.02 17.67 -12.39
CA ASP A 67 4.29 18.42 -11.16
C ASP A 67 3.43 17.90 -9.99
N LYS A 68 2.15 17.59 -10.22
CA LYS A 68 1.28 17.02 -9.18
C LYS A 68 1.76 15.65 -8.72
N LEU A 69 2.25 14.82 -9.65
CA LEU A 69 2.83 13.52 -9.32
C LEU A 69 4.10 13.70 -8.49
N PHE A 70 4.98 14.62 -8.89
CA PHE A 70 6.21 14.92 -8.15
C PHE A 70 5.92 15.40 -6.72
N ASP A 71 4.96 16.31 -6.56
CA ASP A 71 4.56 16.83 -5.25
C ASP A 71 3.92 15.74 -4.37
N LEU A 72 3.10 14.88 -4.96
CA LEU A 72 2.53 13.73 -4.24
C LEU A 72 3.62 12.80 -3.72
N PHE A 73 4.56 12.39 -4.56
CA PHE A 73 5.65 11.49 -4.16
C PHE A 73 6.63 12.13 -3.17
N SER A 74 6.86 13.44 -3.29
CA SER A 74 7.69 14.18 -2.35
C SER A 74 7.07 14.22 -0.95
N ARG A 75 5.75 14.44 -0.86
CA ARG A 75 5.00 14.42 0.40
C ARG A 75 5.01 13.03 1.04
N THR A 76 4.72 11.97 0.28
CA THR A 76 4.71 10.60 0.84
C THR A 76 6.09 10.15 1.32
N ARG A 77 7.16 10.56 0.62
CA ARG A 77 8.55 10.32 1.07
C ARG A 77 8.87 11.03 2.38
N ALA A 78 8.38 12.25 2.59
CA ALA A 78 8.61 12.99 3.83
C ALA A 78 7.95 12.28 5.04
N ILE A 79 6.72 11.79 4.88
CA ILE A 79 6.03 11.00 5.91
C ILE A 79 6.84 9.75 6.26
N ARG A 80 7.30 8.99 5.25
CA ARG A 80 8.14 7.81 5.46
C ARG A 80 9.42 8.12 6.24
N ARG A 81 10.11 9.21 5.90
CA ARG A 81 11.32 9.64 6.63
C ARG A 81 11.01 9.99 8.07
N GLY A 82 9.87 10.61 8.35
CA GLY A 82 9.41 10.88 9.71
C GLY A 82 9.25 9.59 10.53
N ILE A 83 8.62 8.55 9.97
CA ILE A 83 8.45 7.26 10.63
C ILE A 83 9.79 6.61 10.98
N VAL A 84 10.74 6.60 10.02
CA VAL A 84 12.10 6.08 10.23
C VAL A 84 12.84 6.88 11.31
N SER A 85 12.72 8.21 11.31
CA SER A 85 13.38 9.06 12.33
C SER A 85 12.86 8.83 13.75
N GLN A 86 11.63 8.33 13.90
CA GLN A 86 11.05 7.97 15.19
C GLN A 86 11.45 6.56 15.66
N GLY A 87 12.34 5.87 14.92
CA GLY A 87 12.82 4.53 15.26
C GLY A 87 11.76 3.43 15.11
N GLN A 88 10.58 3.76 14.57
CA GLN A 88 9.51 2.79 14.31
C GLN A 88 9.83 1.90 13.10
N GLU A 89 10.90 2.23 12.35
CA GLU A 89 11.23 1.56 11.11
C GLU A 89 12.68 1.77 10.65
N THR A 90 13.22 0.85 9.84
CA THR A 90 14.57 0.92 9.25
C THR A 90 14.54 1.46 7.80
N PRO A 91 15.58 2.19 7.36
CA PRO A 91 15.72 2.66 5.99
C PRO A 91 16.16 1.56 5.00
N GLU A 92 16.55 0.37 5.48
CA GLU A 92 16.98 -0.74 4.64
C GLU A 92 15.82 -1.30 3.81
N PRO A 93 16.06 -1.79 2.56
CA PRO A 93 15.05 -2.51 1.79
C PRO A 93 14.47 -3.70 2.58
N ASP A 94 13.19 -4.03 2.38
CA ASP A 94 12.53 -5.16 3.07
C ASP A 94 12.56 -5.01 4.62
N PHE A 95 12.52 -3.76 5.09
CA PHE A 95 12.54 -3.40 6.51
C PHE A 95 13.73 -4.02 7.26
N GLY A 96 14.88 -4.18 6.60
CA GLY A 96 16.10 -4.75 7.20
C GLY A 96 16.04 -6.25 7.51
N ARG A 97 15.01 -6.97 7.06
CA ARG A 97 14.73 -8.36 7.47
C ARG A 97 15.51 -9.42 6.69
N ARG A 98 16.24 -9.05 5.63
CA ARG A 98 17.02 -9.97 4.77
C ARG A 98 18.39 -10.38 5.34
N LYS A 99 18.66 -10.14 6.62
CA LYS A 99 19.86 -10.65 7.32
C LYS A 99 19.54 -11.93 8.10
N ILE A 100 19.28 -13.03 7.40
CA ILE A 100 19.47 -14.41 7.90
C ILE A 100 20.00 -15.25 6.74
#